data_AF-A0A834BJU9-F1
#
_entry.id   AF-A0A834BJU9-F1
#
_cell.length_a   1.000
_cell.length_b   1.000
_cell.length_c   1.000
_cell.angle_alpha   90.00
_cell.angle_beta   90.00
_cell.angle_gamma   90.00
#
_symmetry.space_group_name_H-M   'P 1'
#
loop_
_entity.id
_entity.type
_entity.pdbx_description
1 polymer ?
#
loop_
_entity_poly.entity_id
_entity_poly.type
_entity_poly.pdbx_seq_one_letter_code
_entity_poly.pdbx_strand_id
1 'polypeptide(L)' 'MNRSLAHYKAKAPSIGACCYVECSALTQKGLKTVFDEAIITILTPKRKRGSLKRRLAPRRINCCLIT' A
#
# COMPACT_ATOMS: atom_id res chain seq x y z
N MET A 1 6.97 8.43 -16.38
CA MET A 1 6.44 7.53 -15.31
C MET A 1 7.63 6.86 -14.60
N ASN A 2 8.63 7.61 -14.17
CA ASN A 2 8.81 8.40 -12.94
C ASN A 2 9.48 7.57 -11.83
N ARG A 3 10.82 7.58 -11.88
CA ARG A 3 11.79 6.90 -10.99
C ARG A 3 11.59 7.16 -9.49
N SER A 4 10.85 8.21 -9.12
CA SER A 4 10.49 8.59 -7.74
C SER A 4 9.53 7.62 -7.04
N LEU A 5 8.76 6.84 -7.80
CA LEU A 5 7.73 5.93 -7.30
C LEU A 5 8.30 4.71 -6.53
N ALA A 6 9.45 4.20 -6.97
CA ALA A 6 10.13 3.09 -6.32
C ALA A 6 10.67 3.44 -4.92
N HIS A 7 11.06 4.71 -4.71
CA HIS A 7 11.68 5.15 -3.45
C HIS A 7 10.69 5.09 -2.28
N TYR A 8 9.48 5.62 -2.46
CA TYR A 8 8.47 5.64 -1.40
C TYR A 8 7.91 4.25 -1.11
N LYS A 9 7.74 3.43 -2.15
CA LYS A 9 7.35 2.03 -2.00
C LYS A 9 8.36 1.22 -1.18
N ALA A 10 9.66 1.46 -1.38
CA ALA A 10 10.72 0.85 -0.59
C ALA A 10 10.81 1.41 0.84
N LYS A 11 10.39 2.66 1.07
CA LYS A 11 10.41 3.30 2.39
C LYS A 11 9.24 2.88 3.30
N ALA A 12 8.08 2.54 2.72
CA ALA A 12 6.86 2.17 3.44
C ALA A 12 7.05 1.10 4.55
N PRO A 13 7.82 0.02 4.35
CA PRO A 13 8.07 -0.96 5.42
C PRO A 13 8.82 -0.39 6.61
N SER A 14 9.78 0.53 6.39
CA SER A 14 10.62 1.09 7.45
C SER A 14 9.86 1.98 8.44
N ILE A 15 8.75 2.57 7.98
CA ILE A 15 7.87 3.42 8.79
C ILE A 15 6.65 2.66 9.33
N GLY A 16 6.56 1.35 9.08
CA GLY A 16 5.43 0.54 9.49
C GLY A 16 4.11 0.88 8.78
N ALA A 17 4.18 1.44 7.57
CA ALA A 17 2.99 1.76 6.78
C ALA A 17 2.21 0.49 6.38
N CYS A 18 0.88 0.57 6.41
CA CYS A 18 0.01 -0.57 6.06
C CYS A 18 0.05 -0.88 4.56
N CYS A 19 0.07 0.15 3.72
CA CYS A 19 0.14 0.07 2.27
C CYS A 19 0.75 1.35 1.68
N TYR A 20 1.13 1.29 0.41
CA TYR A 20 1.54 2.43 -0.39
C TYR A 20 0.66 2.45 -1.65
N VAL A 21 0.09 3.60 -1.96
CA VAL A 21 -0.81 3.82 -3.10
C VAL A 21 -0.37 5.07 -3.84
N GLU A 22 -0.32 4.99 -5.16
CA GLU A 22 -0.03 6.12 -6.03
C GLU A 22 -1.33 6.72 -6.56
N CYS A 23 -1.40 8.06 -6.56
CA CYS A 23 -2.54 8.76 -7.10
C CYS A 23 -2.15 10.08 -7.78
N SER A 24 -3.03 10.55 -8.66
CA SER A 24 -2.98 11.87 -9.27
C SER A 24 -4.31 12.56 -8.99
N ALA A 25 -4.30 13.63 -8.22
CA ALA A 25 -5.49 14.42 -7.96
C ALA A 25 -6.02 15.09 -9.25
N LEU A 26 -5.09 15.50 -10.14
CA LEU A 26 -5.42 16.18 -11.40
C LEU A 26 -6.20 15.29 -12.37
N THR A 27 -5.77 14.02 -12.52
CA THR A 27 -6.42 13.05 -13.41
C THR A 27 -7.35 12.10 -12.66
N GLN A 28 -7.51 12.30 -11.35
CA GLN A 28 -8.25 11.45 -10.42
C GLN A 28 -7.82 9.97 -10.40
N LYS A 29 -6.70 9.64 -11.05
CA LYS A 29 -6.19 8.27 -11.10
C LYS A 29 -5.75 7.83 -9.71
N GLY A 30 -6.25 6.67 -9.26
CA GLY A 30 -5.93 6.11 -7.95
C GLY A 30 -6.50 6.86 -6.76
N LEU A 31 -7.25 7.96 -6.97
CA LEU A 31 -7.80 8.78 -5.90
C LEU A 31 -8.80 7.99 -5.05
N LYS A 32 -9.74 7.26 -5.67
CA LYS A 32 -10.69 6.40 -4.95
C LYS A 32 -9.98 5.30 -4.16
N THR A 33 -8.95 4.69 -4.72
CA THR A 33 -8.22 3.59 -4.07
C THR A 33 -7.50 4.04 -2.81
N VAL A 34 -7.00 5.28 -2.76
CA VAL A 34 -6.43 5.85 -1.52
C VAL A 34 -7.47 5.83 -0.39
N PHE A 35 -8.70 6.26 -0.68
CA PHE A 35 -9.78 6.28 0.31
C PHE A 35 -10.28 4.88 0.68
N ASP A 36 -10.44 3.99 -0.30
CA ASP A 36 -10.86 2.61 -0.05
C ASP A 36 -9.86 1.87 0.86
N GLU A 37 -8.55 1.96 0.57
CA GLU A 37 -7.52 1.31 1.39
C GLU A 37 -7.42 1.94 2.79
N ALA A 38 -7.64 3.25 2.94
CA ALA A 38 -7.67 3.90 4.24
C ALA A 38 -8.83 3.39 5.10
N ILE A 39 -10.04 3.32 4.52
CA ILE A 39 -11.24 2.80 5.20
C ILE A 39 -11.02 1.33 5.59
N ILE A 40 -10.56 0.49 4.67
CA ILE A 40 -10.28 -0.94 4.94
C ILE A 40 -9.23 -1.08 6.04
N THR A 41 -8.18 -0.26 6.05
CA THR A 41 -7.13 -0.31 7.06
C THR A 41 -7.67 -0.01 8.46
N ILE A 42 -8.60 0.94 8.57
CA ILE A 42 -9.22 1.32 9.84
C ILE A 42 -10.22 0.25 10.31
N LEU A 43 -11.11 -0.19 9.42
CA LEU A 43 -12.19 -1.13 9.77
C LEU A 43 -11.70 -2.57 9.92
N THR A 44 -10.67 -2.94 9.18
CA THR A 44 -10.09 -4.30 9.16
C THR A 44 -8.59 -4.22 9.37
N PRO A 45 -8.13 -3.94 10.60
CA PRO A 45 -6.72 -3.79 10.89
C PRO A 45 -5.98 -5.10 10.59
N LYS A 46 -5.12 -5.08 9.57
CA LYS A 46 -4.22 -6.20 9.27
C LYS A 46 -3.30 -6.37 10.47
N ARG A 47 -3.40 -7.51 11.19
CA ARG A 47 -2.54 -7.82 12.35
C ARG A 47 -1.09 -7.56 11.97
N LYS A 48 -0.44 -6.60 12.64
CA LYS A 48 0.99 -6.34 12.47
C LYS A 48 1.71 -7.67 12.71
N ARG A 49 2.49 -8.13 11.73
CA ARG A 49 3.42 -9.25 11.92
C ARG A 49 4.49 -8.79 12.92
N GLY A 50 4.17 -8.83 14.20
CA GLY A 50 5.17 -8.93 15.26
C GLY A 50 5.92 -10.25 15.06
N SER A 51 7.21 -10.16 14.74
CA SER A 51 8.28 -11.13 15.03
C SER A 51 8.11 -12.63 14.73
N LEU A 52 7.04 -13.12 14.08
CA LEU A 52 6.92 -14.55 13.75
C LEU A 52 7.23 -14.81 12.29
N LYS A 53 8.43 -15.37 12.07
CA LYS A 53 8.88 -16.12 10.89
C LYS A 53 7.86 -17.19 10.53
N ARG A 54 6.79 -16.83 9.82
CA ARG A 54 5.90 -17.79 9.17
C ARG A 54 5.57 -17.28 7.79
N ARG A 55 5.95 -18.10 6.80
CA ARG A 55 5.60 -18.04 5.39
C ARG A 55 4.11 -17.69 5.25
N LEU A 56 3.79 -16.41 5.08
CA LEU A 56 2.47 -15.99 4.62
C LEU A 56 2.63 -15.74 3.13
N ALA A 57 2.03 -16.64 2.35
CA ALA A 57 1.87 -16.53 0.92
C ALA A 57 1.53 -15.09 0.52
N PRO A 58 2.07 -14.60 -0.61
CA PRO A 58 1.80 -13.25 -1.07
C PRO A 58 0.33 -13.18 -1.45
N ARG A 59 -0.55 -12.76 -0.53
CA ARG A 59 -1.82 -12.17 -0.95
C ARG A 59 -1.44 -10.85 -1.60
N ARG A 60 -1.24 -10.93 -2.92
CA ARG A 60 -1.04 -9.80 -3.83
C ARG A 60 -2.26 -8.88 -3.71
N ILE A 61 -2.30 -8.07 -2.68
CA ILE A 61 -3.17 -6.90 -2.66
C ILE A 61 -2.38 -5.84 -3.41
N ASN A 62 -2.41 -6.00 -4.74
CA ASN A 62 -2.27 -4.98 -5.78
C ASN A 62 -1.41 -3.77 -5.43
N CYS A 63 -0.17 -3.99 -5.01
CA CYS A 63 0.83 -2.94 -4.85
C CYS A 63 1.27 -2.31 -6.19
N CYS A 64 0.64 -2.68 -7.32
CA CYS A 64 1.08 -2.33 -8.68
C CYS A 64 -0.05 -2.10 -9.71
N LEU A 65 -1.34 -2.18 -9.36
CA LEU A 65 -2.41 -2.26 -10.40
C LEU A 65 -3.07 -0.92 -10.76
N ILE A 66 -2.40 0.20 -10.50
CA ILE A 66 -2.83 1.51 -11.00
C ILE A 66 -1.70 2.11 -11.85
N THR A 67 -1.33 1.41 -12.93
CA THR A 67 -0.55 2.00 -14.03
C THR A 67 -1.44 2.64 -15.06
#